data_AF-A0A6M0F5D3-F1
#
_entry.id   AF-A0A6M0F5D3-F1
#
_cell.length_a   1.000
_cell.length_b   1.000
_cell.length_c   1.000
_cell.angle_alpha   90.00
_cell.angle_beta   90.00
_cell.angle_gamma   90.00
#
_symmetry.space_group_name_H-M   'P 1'
#
loop_
_entity.id
_entity.type
_entity.pdbx_description
1 polymer ?
#
loop_
_entity_poly.entity_id
_entity_poly.type
_entity_poly.pdbx_seq_one_letter_code
_entity_poly.pdbx_strand_id
1 'polypeptide(L)'
;MKRSKVTLVIIVAIATILIALFVFPRELVVKIPQHQIQQHIEAEFPIEKDLLLLIAQIRNPIVSLDKTSERVTLTVEIAINVIGASERIGRASLSSAIEYQSDQGIFYLDNIRLDSFNFDLFPNQYLDKVISIINAISSDVIETIPIHTLDTDQFEQRTIKWVLKDVAIADNELVLTLGR
;
A
#
# COMPACT_ATOMS: atom_id res chain seq x y z
N MET A 1 -46.49 -41.57 -14.05
CA MET A 1 -46.06 -40.29 -14.69
C MET A 1 -45.67 -39.16 -13.70
N LYS A 2 -46.34 -38.98 -12.55
CA LYS A 2 -46.06 -37.89 -11.60
C LYS A 2 -44.68 -37.96 -10.90
N ARG A 3 -44.20 -39.16 -10.56
CA ARG A 3 -42.93 -39.34 -9.83
C ARG A 3 -41.67 -39.01 -10.64
N SER A 4 -41.66 -39.32 -11.95
CA SER A 4 -40.54 -39.00 -12.85
C SER A 4 -40.31 -37.49 -13.03
N LYS A 5 -41.39 -36.69 -13.06
CA LYS A 5 -41.28 -35.23 -13.15
C LYS A 5 -40.69 -34.60 -11.88
N VAL A 6 -41.01 -35.16 -10.70
CA VAL A 6 -40.48 -34.68 -9.43
C VAL A 6 -38.98 -34.99 -9.31
N THR A 7 -38.54 -36.18 -9.71
CA THR A 7 -37.11 -36.54 -9.70
C THR A 7 -36.30 -35.66 -10.64
N LEU A 8 -36.83 -35.34 -11.83
CA LEU A 8 -36.16 -34.46 -12.79
C LEU A 8 -35.98 -33.04 -12.25
N VAL A 9 -37.02 -32.49 -11.60
CA VAL A 9 -36.97 -31.15 -11.00
C VAL A 9 -35.93 -31.07 -9.87
N ILE A 10 -35.82 -32.12 -9.05
CA ILE A 10 -34.83 -32.18 -7.97
C ILE A 10 -33.40 -32.23 -8.54
N ILE A 11 -33.17 -33.02 -9.59
CA ILE A 11 -31.84 -33.11 -10.23
C ILE A 11 -31.44 -31.77 -10.86
N VAL A 12 -32.37 -31.10 -11.55
CA VAL A 12 -32.12 -29.78 -12.12
C VAL A 12 -31.80 -28.77 -11.02
N ALA A 13 -32.57 -28.72 -9.94
CA ALA A 13 -32.32 -27.80 -8.83
C ALA A 13 -30.94 -28.02 -8.16
N ILE A 14 -30.55 -29.29 -7.96
CA ILE A 14 -29.22 -29.63 -7.42
C ILE A 14 -28.12 -29.21 -8.40
N ALA A 15 -28.31 -29.43 -9.70
CA ALA A 15 -27.34 -29.00 -10.72
C ALA A 15 -27.20 -27.48 -10.74
N THR A 16 -28.30 -26.71 -10.64
CA THR A 16 -28.23 -25.24 -10.59
C THR A 16 -27.52 -24.74 -9.34
N ILE A 17 -27.73 -25.39 -8.19
CA ILE A 17 -27.05 -25.05 -6.92
C ILE A 17 -25.55 -25.37 -7.02
N LEU A 18 -25.19 -26.51 -7.60
CA LEU A 18 -23.79 -26.90 -7.78
C LEU A 18 -23.06 -25.98 -8.77
N ILE A 19 -23.73 -25.55 -9.84
CA ILE A 19 -23.20 -24.57 -10.80
C ILE A 19 -23.05 -23.21 -10.12
N ALA A 20 -24.03 -22.75 -9.35
CA ALA A 20 -23.96 -21.48 -8.62
C ALA A 20 -22.75 -21.45 -7.66
N LEU A 21 -22.52 -22.53 -6.91
CA LEU A 21 -21.37 -22.66 -6.01
C LEU A 21 -20.00 -22.65 -6.73
N PHE A 22 -19.97 -23.04 -8.01
CA PHE A 22 -18.77 -23.01 -8.84
C PHE A 22 -18.55 -21.67 -9.56
N VAL A 23 -19.63 -20.92 -9.81
CA VAL A 23 -19.63 -19.65 -10.55
C VAL A 23 -19.44 -18.44 -9.63
N PHE A 24 -19.69 -18.55 -8.32
CA PHE A 24 -19.40 -17.46 -7.39
C PHE A 24 -17.91 -17.09 -7.44
N PRO A 25 -17.58 -15.81 -7.74
CA PRO A 25 -16.20 -15.36 -7.70
C PRO A 25 -15.66 -15.60 -6.30
N ARG A 26 -14.59 -16.39 -6.22
CA ARG A 26 -13.84 -16.50 -4.97
C ARG A 26 -13.09 -15.20 -4.83
N GLU A 27 -13.44 -14.40 -3.84
CA GLU A 27 -12.65 -13.25 -3.42
C GLU A 27 -11.74 -13.68 -2.27
N LEU A 28 -10.53 -13.15 -2.26
CA LEU A 28 -9.59 -13.31 -1.16
C LEU A 28 -9.45 -11.98 -0.45
N VAL A 29 -9.76 -11.97 0.85
CA VAL A 29 -9.60 -10.79 1.69
C VAL A 29 -8.30 -10.93 2.48
N VAL A 30 -7.39 -9.99 2.27
CA VAL A 30 -6.12 -9.87 2.98
C VAL A 30 -6.22 -8.71 3.95
N LYS A 31 -5.79 -8.93 5.20
CA LYS A 31 -5.81 -7.89 6.24
C LYS A 31 -4.40 -7.66 6.72
N ILE A 32 -3.93 -6.43 6.61
CA ILE A 32 -2.58 -6.04 6.99
C ILE A 32 -2.71 -5.00 8.13
N PRO A 33 -2.34 -5.36 9.37
CA PRO A 33 -2.37 -4.42 10.47
C PRO A 33 -1.45 -3.22 10.26
N GLN A 34 -1.84 -2.03 10.72
CA GLN A 34 -1.02 -0.82 10.59
C GLN A 34 0.41 -1.00 11.14
N HIS A 35 0.57 -1.71 12.27
CA HIS A 35 1.88 -1.92 12.89
C HIS A 35 2.80 -2.78 12.01
N GLN A 36 2.25 -3.70 11.20
CA GLN A 36 3.05 -4.47 10.25
C GLN A 36 3.57 -3.55 9.14
N ILE A 37 2.71 -2.69 8.58
CA ILE A 37 3.11 -1.71 7.57
C ILE A 37 4.18 -0.77 8.14
N GLN A 38 3.96 -0.26 9.36
CA GLN A 38 4.92 0.56 10.09
C GLN A 38 6.29 -0.10 10.17
N GLN A 39 6.37 -1.37 10.59
CA GLN A 39 7.62 -2.11 10.73
C GLN A 39 8.39 -2.26 9.41
N HIS A 40 7.67 -2.51 8.31
CA HIS A 40 8.31 -2.66 6.99
C HIS A 40 8.87 -1.32 6.49
N ILE A 41 8.12 -0.24 6.70
CA ILE A 41 8.60 1.10 6.33
C ILE A 41 9.75 1.54 7.22
N GLU A 42 9.65 1.38 8.55
CA GLU A 42 10.70 1.77 9.50
C GLU A 42 12.06 1.12 9.21
N ALA A 43 12.07 -0.10 8.67
CA ALA A 43 13.30 -0.82 8.35
C ALA A 43 14.17 -0.12 7.29
N GLU A 44 13.57 0.70 6.44
CA GLU A 44 14.27 1.44 5.37
C GLU A 44 14.72 2.85 5.79
N PHE A 45 14.37 3.29 7.01
CA PHE A 45 14.70 4.62 7.52
C PHE A 45 15.86 4.57 8.54
N PRO A 46 16.68 5.64 8.65
CA PRO A 46 16.57 6.90 7.93
C PRO A 46 17.07 6.81 6.47
N ILE A 47 16.48 7.62 5.60
CA ILE A 47 16.90 7.75 4.20
C ILE A 47 17.72 9.03 4.05
N GLU A 48 18.96 8.90 3.60
CA GLU A 48 19.88 10.02 3.39
C GLU A 48 20.10 10.29 1.90
N LYS A 49 20.09 11.57 1.52
CA LYS A 49 20.46 12.05 0.19
C LYS A 49 21.48 13.17 0.33
N ASP A 50 22.69 12.86 -0.14
CA ASP A 50 23.79 13.81 -0.21
C ASP A 50 23.75 14.60 -1.51
N LEU A 51 23.82 15.92 -1.39
CA LEU A 51 23.95 16.85 -2.48
C LEU A 51 25.15 17.77 -2.20
N LEU A 52 25.74 18.33 -3.26
CA LEU A 52 27.02 19.05 -3.19
C LEU A 52 27.12 20.11 -2.06
N LEU A 53 26.00 20.72 -1.67
CA LEU A 53 25.93 21.78 -0.65
C LEU A 53 24.93 21.49 0.48
N LEU A 54 24.17 20.39 0.42
CA LEU A 54 23.21 20.02 1.46
C LEU A 54 23.12 18.50 1.65
N ILE A 55 22.81 18.09 2.86
CA ILE A 55 22.44 16.72 3.20
C ILE A 55 20.98 16.76 3.63
N ALA A 56 20.13 15.96 2.98
CA ALA A 56 18.74 15.77 3.38
C ALA A 56 18.58 14.37 3.98
N GLN A 57 18.05 14.30 5.19
CA GLN A 57 17.75 13.06 5.89
C GLN A 57 16.24 13.00 6.16
N ILE A 58 15.59 11.93 5.72
CA ILE A 58 14.20 11.64 6.05
C ILE A 58 14.19 10.59 7.16
N ARG A 59 13.51 10.89 8.27
CA ARG A 59 13.52 10.07 9.49
C ARG A 59 12.15 10.04 10.15
N ASN A 60 12.04 9.16 11.15
CA ASN A 60 10.85 9.03 12.00
C ASN A 60 9.56 8.84 11.18
N PRO A 61 9.47 7.82 10.31
CA PRO A 61 8.26 7.55 9.57
C PRO A 61 7.13 7.16 10.53
N ILE A 62 5.92 7.66 10.27
CA ILE A 62 4.71 7.31 11.02
C ILE A 62 3.61 7.00 10.01
N VAL A 63 3.15 5.76 10.01
CA VAL A 63 2.02 5.27 9.23
C VAL A 63 0.73 5.51 9.98
N SER A 64 -0.27 6.04 9.27
CA SER A 64 -1.63 6.13 9.76
C SER A 64 -2.62 5.62 8.71
N LEU A 65 -3.65 4.92 9.19
CA LEU A 65 -4.75 4.41 8.39
C LEU A 65 -6.04 5.13 8.78
N ASP A 66 -6.60 5.91 7.87
CA ASP A 66 -7.86 6.63 8.07
C ASP A 66 -9.02 5.85 7.42
N LYS A 67 -10.07 5.55 8.19
CA LYS A 67 -11.27 4.84 7.72
C LYS A 67 -12.04 5.57 6.61
N THR A 68 -11.80 6.88 6.45
CA THR A 68 -12.42 7.71 5.41
C THR A 68 -11.59 7.75 4.12
N SER A 69 -10.44 7.10 4.10
CA SER A 69 -9.49 7.06 3.00
C SER A 69 -9.29 5.62 2.51
N GLU A 70 -8.97 5.49 1.22
CA GLU A 70 -8.49 4.25 0.60
C GLU A 70 -6.96 4.27 0.45
N ARG A 71 -6.30 5.29 1.02
CA ARG A 71 -4.87 5.56 0.91
C ARG A 71 -4.19 5.45 2.26
N VAL A 72 -2.99 4.88 2.26
CA VAL A 72 -2.12 4.85 3.44
C VAL A 72 -1.44 6.21 3.57
N THR A 73 -1.46 6.78 4.77
CA THR A 73 -0.77 8.04 5.04
C THR A 73 0.55 7.76 5.73
N LEU A 74 1.61 8.41 5.25
CA LEU A 74 2.95 8.36 5.80
C LEU A 74 3.39 9.78 6.16
N THR A 75 3.59 10.04 7.45
CA THR A 75 4.20 11.28 7.94
C THR A 75 5.67 11.06 8.22
N VAL A 76 6.53 11.99 7.80
CA VAL A 76 7.98 11.91 8.01
C VAL A 76 8.54 13.25 8.48
N GLU A 77 9.66 13.19 9.19
CA GLU A 77 10.50 14.35 9.45
C GLU A 77 11.61 14.44 8.41
N ILE A 78 11.84 15.65 7.92
CA ILE A 78 12.88 15.96 6.95
C ILE A 78 13.87 16.90 7.62
N ALA A 79 15.07 16.41 7.86
CA ALA A 79 16.19 17.16 8.40
C ALA A 79 17.12 17.59 7.26
N ILE A 80 17.40 18.88 7.19
CA ILE A 80 18.26 19.47 6.16
C ILE A 80 19.46 20.13 6.82
N ASN A 81 20.64 19.64 6.45
CA ASN A 81 21.92 20.16 6.88
C ASN A 81 22.59 20.85 5.70
N VAL A 82 22.71 22.17 5.75
CA VAL A 82 23.41 22.98 4.74
C VAL A 82 24.79 23.34 5.28
N ILE A 83 25.82 23.21 4.46
CA ILE A 83 27.19 23.56 4.85
C ILE A 83 27.22 25.03 5.32
N GLY A 84 27.69 25.26 6.56
CA GLY A 84 27.79 26.58 7.15
C GLY A 84 26.48 27.14 7.77
N ALA A 85 25.41 26.34 7.83
CA ALA A 85 24.17 26.69 8.52
C ALA A 85 23.76 25.61 9.55
N SER A 86 22.86 25.97 10.47
CA SER A 86 22.28 25.02 11.41
C SER A 86 21.28 24.08 10.71
N GLU A 87 21.14 22.86 11.25
CA GLU A 87 20.09 21.93 10.83
C GLU A 87 18.72 22.62 10.87
N ARG A 88 17.91 22.31 9.86
CA ARG A 88 16.50 22.69 9.81
C ARG A 88 15.65 21.44 9.68
N ILE A 89 14.53 21.42 10.39
CA ILE A 89 13.62 20.28 10.41
C ILE A 89 12.26 20.76 9.90
N GLY A 90 11.64 19.98 9.03
CA GLY A 90 10.23 20.10 8.74
C GLY A 90 9.56 18.75 8.66
N ARG A 91 8.27 18.77 8.37
CA ARG A 91 7.41 17.58 8.33
C ARG A 91 6.68 17.52 7.00
N ALA A 92 6.67 16.34 6.41
CA ALA A 92 5.90 16.03 5.22
C ALA A 92 4.84 14.99 5.55
N SER A 93 3.66 15.15 4.98
CA SER A 93 2.61 14.12 4.94
C SER A 93 2.47 13.66 3.50
N LEU A 94 2.58 12.36 3.30
CA LEU A 94 2.41 11.70 2.02
C LEU A 94 1.24 10.73 2.10
N SER A 95 0.52 10.55 0.99
CA SER A 95 -0.48 9.50 0.85
C SER A 95 -0.10 8.57 -0.31
N SER A 96 -0.33 7.28 -0.17
CA SER A 96 -0.08 6.28 -1.21
C SER A 96 -1.32 5.42 -1.48
N ALA A 97 -1.49 5.02 -2.74
CA ALA A 97 -2.33 3.89 -3.08
C ALA A 97 -1.62 2.59 -2.72
N ILE A 98 -2.33 1.47 -2.93
CA ILE A 98 -1.77 0.12 -2.81
C ILE A 98 -1.78 -0.51 -4.19
N GLU A 99 -0.64 -1.05 -4.59
CA GLU A 99 -0.49 -1.83 -5.81
C GLU A 99 -0.24 -3.29 -5.47
N TYR A 100 -0.81 -4.20 -6.27
CA TYR A 100 -0.61 -5.64 -6.12
C TYR A 100 0.13 -6.22 -7.32
N GLN A 101 1.34 -6.72 -7.10
CA GLN A 101 2.12 -7.41 -8.11
C GLN A 101 1.76 -8.91 -8.11
N SER A 102 0.84 -9.28 -8.99
CA SER A 102 0.27 -10.63 -9.07
C SER A 102 1.27 -11.75 -9.41
N ASP A 103 2.39 -11.42 -10.05
CA ASP A 103 3.46 -12.34 -10.41
C ASP A 103 4.28 -12.79 -9.19
N GLN A 104 4.44 -11.91 -8.20
CA GLN A 104 5.19 -12.17 -6.97
C GLN A 104 4.29 -12.36 -5.75
N GLY A 105 3.01 -11.98 -5.84
CA GLY A 105 2.10 -11.99 -4.71
C GLY A 105 2.40 -10.91 -3.67
N ILE A 106 2.99 -9.80 -4.09
CA ILE A 106 3.49 -8.75 -3.19
C ILE A 106 2.62 -7.49 -3.30
N PHE A 107 2.36 -6.85 -2.17
CA PHE A 107 1.72 -5.54 -2.08
C PHE A 107 2.76 -4.46 -1.82
N TYR A 108 2.63 -3.35 -2.53
CA TYR A 108 3.50 -2.18 -2.45
C TYR A 108 2.69 -0.93 -2.17
N LEU A 109 3.36 0.09 -1.62
CA LEU A 109 2.85 1.46 -1.68
C LEU A 109 3.10 1.98 -3.10
N ASP A 110 2.11 2.62 -3.71
CA ASP A 110 2.22 3.15 -5.07
C ASP A 110 1.55 4.52 -5.20
N ASN A 111 1.83 5.23 -6.29
CA ASN A 111 1.22 6.51 -6.64
C ASN A 111 1.32 7.48 -5.46
N ILE A 112 2.54 7.67 -4.95
CA ILE A 112 2.76 8.50 -3.77
C ILE A 112 2.48 9.96 -4.09
N ARG A 113 1.81 10.65 -3.17
CA ARG A 113 1.45 12.06 -3.29
C ARG A 113 1.90 12.80 -2.06
N LEU A 114 2.55 13.95 -2.26
CA LEU A 114 2.84 14.89 -1.19
C LEU A 114 1.55 15.69 -0.87
N ASP A 115 0.91 15.39 0.25
CA ASP A 115 -0.33 16.07 0.66
C ASP A 115 -0.04 17.40 1.34
N SER A 116 1.01 17.43 2.16
CA SER A 116 1.47 18.66 2.81
C SER A 116 2.95 18.61 3.13
N PHE A 117 3.57 19.79 3.14
CA PHE A 117 4.93 19.99 3.59
C PHE A 117 4.97 21.27 4.41
N ASN A 118 5.29 21.13 5.69
CA ASN A 118 5.51 22.25 6.58
C ASN A 118 6.98 22.29 6.96
N PHE A 119 7.62 23.41 6.64
CA PHE A 119 9.02 23.62 6.95
C PHE A 119 9.20 25.06 7.42
N ASP A 120 9.17 25.23 8.75
CA ASP A 120 9.29 26.54 9.36
C ASP A 120 10.66 27.15 9.02
N LEU A 121 10.62 28.37 8.45
CA LEU A 121 11.79 29.25 8.24
C LEU A 121 12.83 28.76 7.21
N PHE A 122 12.43 27.99 6.18
CA PHE A 122 13.33 27.74 5.05
C PHE A 122 13.28 28.86 4.00
N PRO A 123 14.43 29.29 3.45
CA PRO A 123 14.43 30.18 2.31
C PRO A 123 13.73 29.51 1.12
N ASN A 124 12.72 30.19 0.55
CA ASN A 124 11.92 29.68 -0.57
C ASN A 124 12.77 29.14 -1.73
N GLN A 125 13.99 29.66 -1.93
CA GLN A 125 14.93 29.22 -2.98
C GLN A 125 15.33 27.74 -2.93
N TYR A 126 15.09 27.04 -1.81
CA TYR A 126 15.43 25.64 -1.65
C TYR A 126 14.20 24.72 -1.60
N LEU A 127 12.98 25.26 -1.52
CA LEU A 127 11.75 24.46 -1.43
C LEU A 127 11.59 23.52 -2.63
N ASP A 128 11.83 24.01 -3.85
CA ASP A 128 11.73 23.20 -5.07
C ASP A 128 12.72 22.03 -5.06
N LYS A 129 13.94 22.24 -4.53
CA LYS A 129 14.93 21.17 -4.39
C LYS A 129 14.48 20.13 -3.37
N VAL A 130 13.92 20.55 -2.25
CA VAL A 130 13.43 19.64 -1.22
C VAL A 130 12.25 18.82 -1.75
N ILE A 131 11.30 19.45 -2.42
CA ILE A 131 10.18 18.76 -3.07
C ILE A 131 10.69 17.74 -4.11
N SER A 132 11.69 18.11 -4.91
CA SER A 132 12.30 17.18 -5.86
C SER A 132 12.97 15.99 -5.17
N ILE A 133 13.63 16.18 -4.01
CA ILE A 133 14.23 15.11 -3.22
C ILE A 133 13.14 14.18 -2.67
N ILE A 134 12.06 14.76 -2.13
CA ILE A 134 10.92 13.98 -1.63
C ILE A 134 10.36 13.11 -2.76
N ASN A 135 10.08 13.68 -3.92
CA ASN A 135 9.53 12.93 -5.06
C ASN A 135 10.48 11.82 -5.54
N ALA A 136 11.79 12.09 -5.58
CA ALA A 136 12.78 11.08 -5.92
C ALA A 136 12.82 9.95 -4.89
N ILE A 137 12.81 10.26 -3.59
CA ILE A 137 12.79 9.22 -2.54
C ILE A 137 11.48 8.43 -2.56
N SER A 138 10.35 9.10 -2.82
CA SER A 138 9.06 8.43 -2.96
C SER A 138 9.11 7.35 -4.03
N SER A 139 9.59 7.68 -5.24
CA SER A 139 9.68 6.74 -6.36
C SER A 139 10.81 5.72 -6.23
N ASP A 140 12.00 6.13 -5.80
CA ASP A 140 13.18 5.26 -5.76
C ASP A 140 13.20 4.30 -4.57
N VAL A 141 12.57 4.68 -3.46
CA VAL A 141 12.66 3.94 -2.19
C VAL A 141 11.29 3.50 -1.75
N ILE A 142 10.38 4.44 -1.46
CA ILE A 142 9.12 4.12 -0.77
C ILE A 142 8.22 3.21 -1.62
N GLU A 143 8.14 3.45 -2.94
CA GLU A 143 7.34 2.60 -3.85
C GLU A 143 7.91 1.19 -4.02
N THR A 144 9.16 0.96 -3.62
CA THR A 144 9.82 -0.35 -3.70
C THR A 144 9.69 -1.18 -2.42
N ILE A 145 9.16 -0.60 -1.34
CA ILE A 145 9.03 -1.27 -0.04
C ILE A 145 7.87 -2.26 -0.09
N PRO A 146 8.12 -3.58 0.06
CA PRO A 146 7.04 -4.55 0.18
C PRO A 146 6.35 -4.36 1.54
N ILE A 147 5.05 -4.11 1.54
CA ILE A 147 4.29 -3.97 2.80
C ILE A 147 3.68 -5.29 3.25
N HIS A 148 3.52 -6.25 2.32
CA HIS A 148 3.06 -7.60 2.60
C HIS A 148 3.35 -8.52 1.42
N THR A 149 3.72 -9.77 1.70
CA THR A 149 3.85 -10.84 0.70
C THR A 149 2.86 -11.94 1.04
N LEU A 150 2.09 -12.38 0.06
CA LEU A 150 1.19 -13.51 0.20
C LEU A 150 2.00 -14.81 0.31
N ASP A 151 1.58 -15.67 1.22
CA ASP A 151 2.23 -16.95 1.46
C ASP A 151 2.07 -17.87 0.23
N THR A 152 3.19 -18.21 -0.40
CA THR A 152 3.28 -18.84 -1.73
C THR A 152 2.89 -20.32 -1.73
N ASP A 153 2.94 -21.01 -0.59
CA ASP A 153 2.54 -22.42 -0.47
C ASP A 153 1.04 -22.66 -0.80
N GLN A 154 0.18 -21.64 -0.65
CA GLN A 154 -1.21 -21.68 -1.09
C GLN A 154 -1.42 -21.20 -2.54
N PHE A 155 -0.42 -20.51 -3.10
CA PHE A 155 -0.47 -19.80 -4.37
C PHE A 155 0.11 -20.60 -5.54
N GLU A 156 1.21 -21.34 -5.34
CA GLU A 156 1.91 -22.10 -6.39
C GLU A 156 1.03 -23.20 -7.02
N GLN A 157 0.03 -23.71 -6.30
CA GLN A 157 -0.88 -24.72 -6.83
C GLN A 157 -1.99 -24.13 -7.73
N ARG A 158 -2.06 -22.80 -7.89
CA ARG A 158 -3.18 -22.12 -8.55
C ARG A 158 -2.68 -21.12 -9.59
N THR A 159 -2.83 -21.47 -10.87
CA THR A 159 -2.64 -20.60 -12.06
C THR A 159 -3.68 -19.45 -12.11
N ILE A 160 -3.89 -18.76 -11.01
CA ILE A 160 -4.91 -17.72 -10.88
C ILE A 160 -4.20 -16.38 -10.83
N LYS A 161 -4.36 -15.59 -11.88
CA LYS A 161 -3.99 -14.18 -11.86
C LYS A 161 -5.04 -13.42 -11.05
N TRP A 162 -4.71 -13.15 -9.80
CA TRP A 162 -5.50 -12.29 -8.93
C TRP A 162 -5.25 -10.84 -9.29
N VAL A 163 -6.28 -10.02 -9.15
CA VAL A 163 -6.21 -8.57 -9.33
C VAL A 163 -6.78 -7.92 -8.08
N LEU A 164 -6.15 -6.83 -7.64
CA LEU A 164 -6.69 -6.00 -6.57
C LEU A 164 -7.99 -5.34 -7.04
N LYS A 165 -9.10 -5.66 -6.37
CA LYS A 165 -10.43 -5.13 -6.70
C LYS A 165 -10.81 -3.96 -5.80
N ASP A 166 -10.40 -4.01 -4.55
CA ASP A 166 -10.82 -3.05 -3.54
C ASP A 166 -9.75 -2.88 -2.45
N VAL A 167 -9.67 -1.66 -1.94
CA VAL A 167 -8.80 -1.24 -0.84
C VAL A 167 -9.65 -0.48 0.16
N ALA A 168 -9.75 -0.99 1.37
CA ALA A 168 -10.49 -0.35 2.45
C ALA A 168 -9.66 -0.29 3.72
N ILE A 169 -9.98 0.66 4.59
CA ILE A 169 -9.37 0.75 5.93
C ILE A 169 -10.44 0.47 6.97
N ALA A 170 -10.22 -0.57 7.76
CA ALA A 170 -11.12 -0.97 8.84
C ALA A 170 -10.31 -1.41 10.05
N ASP A 171 -10.75 -0.98 11.24
CA ASP A 171 -10.19 -1.42 12.52
C ASP A 171 -8.66 -1.36 12.63
N ASN A 172 -8.07 -0.29 12.08
CA ASN A 172 -6.63 -0.04 12.07
C ASN A 172 -5.84 -1.07 11.23
N GLU A 173 -6.52 -1.67 10.25
CA GLU A 173 -5.99 -2.60 9.27
C GLU A 173 -6.31 -2.10 7.86
N LEU A 174 -5.40 -2.39 6.95
CA LEU A 174 -5.60 -2.27 5.52
C LEU A 174 -6.24 -3.57 5.04
N VAL A 175 -7.45 -3.46 4.47
CA VAL A 175 -8.25 -4.58 3.98
C VAL A 175 -8.22 -4.55 2.46
N LEU A 176 -7.60 -5.58 1.87
CA LEU A 176 -7.40 -5.70 0.43
C LEU A 176 -8.24 -6.86 -0.09
N THR A 177 -9.08 -6.59 -1.08
CA THR A 177 -9.91 -7.63 -1.71
C THR A 177 -9.32 -7.97 -3.06
N LEU A 178 -8.85 -9.20 -3.21
CA LEU A 178 -8.40 -9.76 -4.47
C LEU A 178 -9.50 -10.55 -5.15
N GLY A 179 -9.68 -10.33 -6.45
CA GLY A 179 -10.63 -11.05 -7.30
C GLY A 179 -9.99 -11.57 -8.58
N ARG A 180 -10.71 -12.43 -9.29
CA ARG A 180 -10.34 -12.91 -10.63
C ARG A 180 -10.75 -11.94 -11.74
#